data_AF-A0A3N5AZD6-F1
#
_entry.id   AF-A0A3N5AZD6-F1
#
_cell.length_a   1.000
_cell.length_b   1.000
_cell.length_c   1.000
_cell.angle_alpha   90.00
_cell.angle_beta   90.00
_cell.angle_gamma   90.00
#
_symmetry.space_group_name_H-M   'P 1'
#
loop_
_entity.id
_entity.type
_entity.pdbx_description
1 polymer ?
#
loop_
_entity_poly.entity_id
_entity_poly.type
_entity_poly.pdbx_seq_one_letter_code
_entity_poly.pdbx_strand_id
1 'polypeptide(L)' 'MRRHGYCWRAEPAQLVADAGLPGAPAGQLLLPAEGTMATAGITQNTEPAREARAAAQLRLAR' A
#
# COMPACT_ATOMS: atom_id res chain seq x y z
N MET A 1 15.59 1.24 -11.85
CA MET A 1 14.26 0.86 -11.29
C MET A 1 14.28 0.28 -9.88
N ARG A 2 15.32 -0.42 -9.39
CA ARG A 2 15.32 -0.96 -8.01
C ARG A 2 15.27 0.10 -6.90
N ARG A 3 16.00 1.22 -7.05
CA ARG A 3 16.12 2.27 -6.01
C ARG A 3 14.81 3.03 -5.74
N HIS A 4 13.96 3.21 -6.77
CA HIS A 4 12.64 3.83 -6.62
C HIS A 4 11.68 2.95 -5.81
N GLY A 5 11.67 1.63 -6.07
CA GLY A 5 10.85 0.69 -5.31
C GLY A 5 11.29 0.52 -3.85
N TYR A 6 12.56 0.76 -3.50
CA TYR A 6 13.00 0.73 -2.10
C TYR A 6 12.60 1.99 -1.33
N CYS A 7 12.71 3.18 -1.93
CA CYS A 7 12.26 4.42 -1.28
C CYS A 7 10.75 4.40 -1.01
N TRP A 8 9.95 3.96 -1.98
CA TRP A 8 8.49 3.90 -1.80
C TRP A 8 8.06 2.83 -0.78
N ARG A 9 8.80 1.73 -0.61
CA ARG A 9 8.48 0.71 0.41
C ARG A 9 8.97 1.07 1.81
N ALA A 10 10.01 1.88 1.93
CA ALA A 10 10.58 2.30 3.21
C ALA A 10 9.66 3.29 3.96
N GLU A 11 9.04 4.23 3.25
CA GLU A 11 8.20 5.27 3.86
C GLU A 11 6.93 4.71 4.55
N PRO A 12 6.13 3.80 3.93
CA PRO A 12 4.96 3.20 4.58
C PRO A 12 5.33 2.22 5.69
N ALA A 13 6.45 1.51 5.56
CA ALA A 13 6.94 0.63 6.62
C ALA A 13 7.29 1.44 7.89
N GLN A 14 7.87 2.62 7.71
CA GLN A 14 8.18 3.54 8.80
C GLN A 14 6.90 4.14 9.40
N LEU A 15 5.92 4.54 8.59
CA LEU A 15 4.59 4.99 9.08
C LEU A 15 3.85 3.92 9.89
N VAL A 16 3.90 2.65 9.48
CA VAL A 16 3.30 1.53 10.23
C VAL A 16 4.03 1.29 11.56
N ALA A 17 5.36 1.41 11.56
CA ALA A 17 6.16 1.31 12.77
C ALA A 17 5.87 2.48 13.74
N ASP A 18 5.78 3.70 13.23
CA ASP A 18 5.43 4.91 14.01
C ASP A 18 3.99 4.82 14.59
N ALA A 19 3.08 4.16 13.89
CA ALA A 19 1.73 3.87 14.38
C ALA A 19 1.66 2.72 15.42
N GLY A 20 2.79 2.11 15.79
CA GLY A 20 2.86 1.01 16.76
C GLY A 20 2.24 -0.29 16.26
N LEU A 21 2.00 -0.42 14.95
CA LEU A 21 1.38 -1.60 14.35
C LEU A 21 2.45 -2.66 14.05
N PRO A 22 2.32 -3.90 14.58
CA PRO A 22 3.39 -4.91 14.51
C PRO A 22 3.57 -5.40 13.06
N GLY A 23 4.76 -5.20 12.47
CA GLY A 23 5.21 -5.37 11.05
C GLY A 23 4.52 -6.28 10.01
N ALA A 24 3.54 -7.11 10.35
CA ALA A 24 2.69 -7.87 9.41
C ALA A 24 1.69 -7.05 8.56
N PRO A 25 1.06 -5.93 9.02
CA PRO A 25 0.11 -5.19 8.22
C PRO A 25 0.79 -4.41 7.09
N ALA A 26 2.08 -4.05 7.22
CA ALA A 26 2.80 -3.35 6.17
C ALA A 26 2.81 -4.15 4.85
N GLY A 27 3.16 -5.45 4.89
CA GLY A 27 3.14 -6.31 3.71
C GLY A 27 1.74 -6.53 3.12
N GLN A 28 0.72 -6.62 3.99
CA GLN A 28 -0.68 -6.77 3.59
C GLN A 28 -1.29 -5.51 2.98
N LEU A 29 -0.68 -4.34 3.22
CA LEU A 29 -1.09 -3.06 2.66
C LEU A 29 -0.26 -2.64 1.44
N LEU A 30 1.04 -2.98 1.44
CA LEU A 30 1.96 -2.67 0.33
C LEU A 30 1.58 -3.43 -0.94
N LEU A 31 1.36 -4.74 -0.85
CA LEU A 31 1.11 -5.58 -2.02
C LEU A 31 -0.13 -5.12 -2.82
N PRO A 32 -1.28 -4.82 -2.18
CA PRO A 32 -2.42 -4.22 -2.87
C PRO A 32 -2.13 -2.83 -3.45
N ALA A 33 -1.38 -1.99 -2.73
CA ALA A 33 -1.04 -0.64 -3.20
C ALA A 33 -0.15 -0.69 -4.46
N GLU A 34 0.85 -1.59 -4.50
CA GLU A 34 1.69 -1.80 -5.69
C GLU A 34 0.87 -2.27 -6.89
N GLY A 35 0.00 -3.27 -6.69
CA GLY A 35 -0.85 -3.80 -7.75
C GLY A 35 -1.77 -2.74 -8.33
N THR A 36 -2.42 -1.95 -7.47
CA THR A 36 -3.36 -0.92 -7.91
C THR A 36 -2.69 0.28 -8.59
N MET A 37 -1.49 0.68 -8.18
CA MET A 37 -0.70 1.69 -8.91
C MET A 37 -0.31 1.20 -10.31
N ALA A 38 0.12 -0.07 -10.43
CA ALA A 38 0.45 -0.66 -11.72
C ALA A 38 -0.78 -0.76 -12.63
N THR A 39 -1.92 -1.24 -12.10
CA THR A 39 -3.19 -1.25 -12.82
C THR A 39 -3.59 0.14 -13.27
N ALA A 40 -3.51 1.15 -12.39
CA ALA A 40 -3.88 2.52 -12.75
C ALA A 40 -3.02 3.10 -13.87
N GLY A 41 -1.72 2.81 -13.89
CA GLY A 41 -0.84 3.19 -14.99
C GLY A 41 -1.22 2.51 -16.32
N ILE A 42 -1.61 1.23 -16.27
CA ILE A 42 -2.01 0.46 -17.46
C ILE A 42 -3.38 0.90 -17.99
N THR A 43 -4.37 1.02 -17.11
CA THR A 43 -5.76 1.25 -17.49
C THR A 43 -6.15 2.72 -17.52
N GLN A 44 -5.23 3.62 -17.13
CA GLN A 44 -5.50 5.05 -16.95
C GLN A 44 -6.72 5.30 -16.04
N ASN A 45 -6.92 4.44 -15.04
CA ASN A 45 -8.07 4.46 -14.13
C ASN A 45 -7.60 4.27 -12.68
N THR A 46 -8.02 5.16 -11.79
CA THR A 46 -7.63 5.14 -10.37
C THR A 46 -8.63 4.44 -9.45
N GLU A 47 -9.76 3.96 -9.97
CA GLU A 47 -10.79 3.26 -9.19
C GLU A 47 -10.26 2.06 -8.38
N PRO A 48 -9.37 1.20 -8.94
CA PRO A 48 -8.81 0.08 -8.17
C PRO A 48 -8.05 0.53 -6.91
N ALA A 49 -7.38 1.70 -6.96
CA ALA A 49 -6.69 2.25 -5.80
C ALA A 49 -7.66 2.72 -4.71
N ARG A 50 -8.86 3.20 -5.08
CA ARG A 50 -9.92 3.56 -4.13
C ARG A 50 -10.49 2.32 -3.44
N GLU A 51 -10.72 1.25 -4.20
CA GLU A 51 -11.18 -0.04 -3.67
C GLU A 51 -10.17 -0.64 -2.68
N ALA A 52 -8.88 -0.66 -3.03
CA ALA A 52 -7.83 -1.16 -2.14
C ALA A 52 -7.71 -0.32 -0.85
N ARG A 53 -7.89 1.01 -0.94
CA ARG A 53 -7.94 1.88 0.25
C ARG A 53 -9.12 1.52 1.16
N ALA A 54 -10.31 1.29 0.61
CA ALA A 54 -11.48 0.92 1.41
C ALA A 54 -11.28 -0.44 2.11
N ALA A 55 -10.72 -1.43 1.40
CA ALA A 55 -10.38 -2.72 1.98
C ALA A 55 -9.33 -2.62 3.11
N ALA A 56 -8.31 -1.78 2.92
CA ALA A 56 -7.31 -1.48 3.94
C ALA A 56 -7.94 -0.85 5.20
N GLN A 57 -8.85 0.12 5.03
CA GLN A 57 -9.55 0.76 6.15
C GLN A 57 -10.39 -0.24 6.95
N LEU A 58 -11.15 -1.12 6.27
CA LEU A 58 -11.92 -2.17 6.92
C LEU A 58 -11.02 -3.13 7.71
N ARG A 59 -9.82 -3.42 7.19
CA ARG A 59 -8.88 -4.33 7.84
C ARG A 59 -8.17 -3.71 9.05
N LEU A 60 -7.90 -2.41 9.02
CA LEU A 60 -7.34 -1.66 10.15
C LEU A 60 -8.37 -1.37 11.26
N ALA A 61 -9.66 -1.38 10.93
CA ALA A 61 -10.74 -1.17 11.89
C ALA A 61 -11.10 -2.42 12.73
N ARG A 62 -10.31 -3.50 12.62
CA ARG A 62 -10.50 -4.79 13.31
C ARG A 62 -9.22 -5.21 14.00
#